data_AF-A0A2S1QDB4-F1
#
_entry.id   AF-A0A2S1QDB4-F1
#
_cell.length_a   1.000
_cell.length_b   1.000
_cell.length_c   1.000
_cell.angle_alpha   90.00
_cell.angle_beta   90.00
_cell.angle_gamma   90.00
#
_symmetry.space_group_name_H-M   'P 1'
#
loop_
_entity.id
_entity.type
_entity.pdbx_description
1 polymer ?
#
loop_
_entity_poly.entity_id
_entity_poly.type
_entity_poly.pdbx_seq_one_letter_code
_entity_poly.pdbx_strand_id
1 'polypeptide(L)'
;MKELNIEIYAHDSEVDVAHKINTMELHNWINHLTYIRKELSNLIHFYNAQPAQKRLEQESTSQRFEMKQVDNDVILVELQKFKVSRDTIPECEDVHCDMTFIQEHEKCRRMYLYHIDKYRKLKDTFFKELQGKISQVAQPA
;
A
#
# COMPACT_ATOMS: atom_id res chain seq x y z
N MET A 1 10.74 -10.29 -4.51
CA MET A 1 9.72 -9.65 -5.37
C MET A 1 10.02 -10.07 -6.78
N LYS A 2 9.01 -10.44 -7.59
CA LYS A 2 9.22 -10.62 -9.04
C LYS A 2 9.02 -9.26 -9.67
N GLU A 3 10.07 -8.72 -10.28
CA GLU A 3 9.95 -7.52 -11.11
C GLU A 3 9.14 -7.89 -12.36
N LEU A 4 8.09 -7.11 -12.64
CA LEU A 4 7.37 -7.23 -13.88
C LEU A 4 8.12 -6.41 -14.92
N ASN A 5 8.79 -7.08 -15.86
CA ASN A 5 9.47 -6.41 -16.95
C ASN A 5 8.53 -6.35 -18.15
N ILE A 6 7.90 -5.18 -18.36
CA ILE A 6 7.09 -4.91 -19.55
C ILE A 6 7.94 -4.09 -20.50
N GLU A 7 8.16 -4.62 -21.71
CA GLU A 7 8.92 -3.93 -22.75
C GLU A 7 8.03 -2.93 -23.51
N ILE A 8 8.59 -1.73 -23.72
CA ILE A 8 8.02 -0.70 -24.59
C ILE A 8 8.74 -0.78 -25.93
N TYR A 9 7.99 -0.96 -27.01
CA TYR A 9 8.51 -1.12 -28.36
C TYR A 9 8.30 0.16 -29.17
N ALA A 10 9.13 0.35 -30.21
CA ALA A 10 9.03 1.51 -31.10
C ALA A 10 7.71 1.59 -31.90
N HIS A 11 6.96 0.49 -31.98
CA HIS A 11 5.67 0.42 -32.67
C HIS A 11 4.46 0.57 -31.73
N ASP A 12 4.70 0.72 -30.42
CA ASP A 12 3.62 0.98 -29.47
C ASP A 12 3.04 2.37 -29.74
N SER A 13 1.71 2.48 -29.73
CA SER A 13 1.04 3.78 -29.71
C SER A 13 1.23 4.45 -28.34
N GLU A 14 0.92 5.75 -28.25
CA GLU A 14 0.95 6.47 -26.96
C GLU A 14 0.02 5.82 -25.92
N VAL A 15 -1.12 5.27 -26.37
CA VAL A 15 -2.09 4.58 -25.52
C VAL A 15 -1.53 3.24 -25.03
N ASP A 16 -0.87 2.47 -25.91
CA ASP A 16 -0.20 1.22 -25.53
C ASP A 16 0.88 1.47 -24.47
N VAL A 17 1.71 2.50 -24.67
CA VAL A 17 2.73 2.92 -23.72
C VAL A 17 2.11 3.28 -22.38
N ALA A 18 1.03 4.07 -22.38
CA ALA A 18 0.31 4.43 -21.16
C ALA A 18 -0.22 3.19 -20.42
N HIS A 19 -0.81 2.23 -21.13
CA HIS A 19 -1.30 0.99 -20.53
C HIS A 19 -0.17 0.12 -19.98
N LYS A 20 0.97 0.02 -20.67
CA LYS A 20 2.16 -0.71 -20.20
C LYS A 20 2.70 -0.11 -18.90
N ILE A 21 2.89 1.21 -18.85
CA ILE A 21 3.33 1.94 -17.66
C ILE A 21 2.35 1.74 -16.50
N ASN A 22 1.05 1.94 -16.74
CA ASN A 22 0.02 1.78 -15.72
C ASN A 22 -0.02 0.35 -15.16
N THR A 23 0.20 -0.66 -16.00
CA THR A 23 0.31 -2.05 -15.54
C THR A 23 1.51 -2.27 -14.63
N MET A 24 2.69 -1.70 -14.96
CA MET A 24 3.87 -1.77 -14.09
C MET A 24 3.64 -1.06 -12.75
N GLU A 25 3.08 0.14 -12.78
CA GLU A 25 2.75 0.92 -11.57
C GLU A 25 1.79 0.15 -10.65
N LEU A 26 0.70 -0.39 -11.20
CA LEU A 26 -0.29 -1.14 -10.44
C LEU A 26 0.32 -2.38 -9.76
N HIS A 27 1.18 -3.12 -10.46
CA HIS A 27 1.90 -4.24 -9.87
C HIS A 27 2.81 -3.80 -8.72
N ASN A 28 3.51 -2.67 -8.88
CA ASN A 28 4.36 -2.12 -7.83
C ASN A 28 3.53 -1.71 -6.59
N TRP A 29 2.37 -1.09 -6.78
CA TRP A 29 1.47 -0.72 -5.68
C TRP A 29 0.94 -1.94 -4.95
N ILE A 30 0.46 -2.96 -5.68
CA ILE A 30 -0.03 -4.23 -5.09
C ILE A 30 1.08 -4.93 -4.30
N ASN A 31 2.29 -5.00 -4.85
CA ASN A 31 3.44 -5.58 -4.17
C ASN A 31 3.78 -4.83 -2.89
N HIS A 32 3.77 -3.50 -2.94
CA HIS A 32 4.06 -2.66 -1.78
C HIS A 32 2.98 -2.81 -0.69
N LEU A 33 1.69 -2.78 -1.04
CA LEU A 33 0.59 -3.00 -0.09
C LEU A 33 0.60 -4.42 0.49
N THR A 34 1.01 -5.41 -0.28
CA THR A 34 1.21 -6.79 0.21
C THR A 34 2.33 -6.85 1.25
N TYR A 35 3.42 -6.10 1.03
CA TYR A 35 4.50 -5.98 2.00
C TYR A 35 4.05 -5.23 3.26
N ILE A 36 3.34 -4.11 3.11
CA ILE A 36 2.78 -3.33 4.22
C ILE A 36 1.85 -4.19 5.08
N ARG A 37 1.00 -5.02 4.47
CA ARG A 37 0.15 -5.98 5.19
C ARG A 37 0.98 -6.87 6.13
N LYS A 38 2.08 -7.44 5.63
CA LYS A 38 3.00 -8.27 6.42
C LYS A 38 3.66 -7.45 7.53
N GLU A 39 4.10 -6.23 7.22
CA GLU A 39 4.71 -5.33 8.21
C GLU A 39 3.72 -5.01 9.35
N LEU A 40 2.47 -4.67 9.02
CA LEU A 40 1.39 -4.42 9.99
C LEU A 40 1.11 -5.66 10.85
N SER A 41 0.97 -6.84 10.24
CA SER A 41 0.79 -8.10 10.99
C SER A 41 1.92 -8.33 12.00
N ASN A 42 3.17 -8.08 11.61
CA ASN A 42 4.32 -8.23 12.49
C ASN A 42 4.29 -7.22 13.66
N LEU A 43 3.95 -5.96 13.38
CA LEU A 43 3.85 -4.92 14.41
C LEU A 43 2.74 -5.24 15.42
N ILE A 44 1.55 -5.61 14.94
CA ILE A 44 0.42 -5.99 15.78
C ILE A 44 0.77 -7.21 16.65
N HIS A 45 1.39 -8.24 16.04
CA HIS A 45 1.85 -9.42 16.78
C HIS A 45 2.87 -9.06 17.86
N PHE A 46 3.84 -8.20 17.55
CA PHE A 46 4.83 -7.71 18.51
C PHE A 46 4.17 -7.01 19.72
N TYR A 47 3.14 -6.19 19.49
CA TYR A 47 2.39 -5.56 20.58
C TYR A 47 1.62 -6.56 21.43
N ASN A 48 0.92 -7.49 20.79
CA ASN A 48 0.09 -8.47 21.48
C ASN A 48 0.93 -9.46 22.32
N ALA A 49 2.19 -9.67 21.94
CA ALA A 49 3.15 -10.48 22.70
C ALA A 49 3.69 -9.80 23.98
N GLN A 50 3.46 -8.49 24.19
CA GLN A 50 3.93 -7.78 25.40
C GLN A 50 3.12 -8.16 26.65
N PRO A 51 3.69 -8.03 27.87
CA PRO A 51 2.97 -8.22 29.13
C PRO A 51 1.73 -7.33 29.24
N ALA A 52 0.67 -7.81 29.91
CA ALA A 52 -0.63 -7.13 30.00
C ALA A 52 -0.56 -5.67 30.46
N GLN A 53 0.30 -5.35 31.44
CA GLN A 53 0.56 -3.98 31.90
C GLN A 53 1.01 -3.05 30.76
N LYS A 54 1.96 -3.50 29.92
CA LYS A 54 2.47 -2.72 28.78
C LYS A 54 1.45 -2.63 27.64
N ARG A 55 0.58 -3.64 27.49
CA ARG A 55 -0.48 -3.62 26.48
C ARG A 55 -1.55 -2.57 26.77
N LEU A 56 -1.99 -2.43 28.02
CA LEU A 56 -2.97 -1.41 28.43
C LEU A 56 -2.47 0.02 28.14
N GLU A 57 -1.17 0.28 28.35
CA GLU A 57 -0.56 1.58 28.03
C GLU A 57 -0.42 1.86 26.52
N GLN A 58 -0.50 0.81 25.69
CA GLN A 58 -0.24 0.86 24.25
C GLN A 58 -1.48 0.51 23.40
N GLU A 59 -2.63 0.27 24.04
CA GLU A 59 -3.85 -0.24 23.41
C GLU A 59 -4.33 0.67 22.27
N SER A 60 -4.30 1.99 22.47
CA SER A 60 -4.67 2.98 21.46
C SER A 60 -3.77 2.93 20.22
N THR A 61 -2.50 2.53 20.37
CA THR A 61 -1.56 2.42 19.25
C THR A 61 -1.75 1.12 18.49
N SER A 62 -1.96 0.00 19.20
CA SER A 62 -2.28 -1.28 18.57
C SER A 62 -3.55 -1.19 17.72
N GLN A 63 -4.61 -0.60 18.27
CA GLN A 63 -5.87 -0.37 17.55
C GLN A 63 -5.68 0.47 16.28
N ARG A 64 -4.82 1.50 16.31
CA ARG A 64 -4.51 2.30 15.12
C ARG A 64 -3.82 1.49 14.03
N PHE A 65 -2.92 0.57 14.39
CA PHE A 65 -2.29 -0.34 13.43
C PHE A 65 -3.29 -1.36 12.85
N GLU A 66 -4.18 -1.92 13.68
CA GLU A 66 -5.25 -2.81 13.24
C GLU A 66 -6.20 -2.11 12.26
N MET A 67 -6.64 -0.88 12.57
CA MET A 67 -7.44 -0.08 11.63
C MET A 67 -6.70 0.17 10.32
N LYS A 68 -5.38 0.46 10.36
CA LYS A 68 -4.60 0.62 9.13
C LYS A 68 -4.44 -0.69 8.36
N GLN A 69 -4.45 -1.84 9.03
CA GLN A 69 -4.42 -3.14 8.36
C GLN A 69 -5.71 -3.38 7.58
N VAL A 70 -6.86 -3.09 8.18
CA VAL A 70 -8.16 -3.16 7.49
C VAL A 70 -8.18 -2.24 6.27
N ASP A 71 -7.76 -0.98 6.41
CA ASP A 71 -7.70 -0.04 5.27
C ASP A 71 -6.77 -0.54 4.17
N ASN A 72 -5.60 -1.09 4.54
CA ASN A 72 -4.64 -1.65 3.59
C ASN A 72 -5.26 -2.80 2.79
N ASP A 73 -5.99 -3.69 3.45
CA ASP A 73 -6.59 -4.86 2.83
C ASP A 73 -7.75 -4.48 1.89
N VAL A 74 -8.56 -3.49 2.26
CA VAL A 74 -9.61 -2.94 1.39
C VAL A 74 -9.01 -2.39 0.10
N ILE A 75 -7.95 -1.58 0.20
CA ILE A 75 -7.30 -1.00 -0.98
C ILE A 75 -6.61 -2.08 -1.81
N LEU A 76 -5.93 -3.03 -1.16
CA LEU A 76 -5.26 -4.13 -1.86
C LEU A 76 -6.26 -4.97 -2.67
N VAL A 77 -7.43 -5.28 -2.11
CA VAL A 77 -8.49 -6.00 -2.82
C VAL A 77 -9.00 -5.20 -4.03
N GLU A 78 -9.21 -3.89 -3.88
CA GLU A 78 -9.66 -3.03 -4.98
C GLU A 78 -8.64 -3.01 -6.13
N LEU A 79 -7.35 -2.82 -5.81
CA LEU A 79 -6.28 -2.83 -6.81
C LEU A 79 -6.12 -4.20 -7.48
N GLN A 80 -6.34 -5.30 -6.75
CA GLN A 80 -6.34 -6.64 -7.33
C GLN A 80 -7.51 -6.87 -8.28
N LYS A 81 -8.72 -6.38 -7.95
CA LYS A 81 -9.87 -6.42 -8.87
C LYS A 81 -9.60 -5.63 -10.13
N PHE A 82 -9.09 -4.41 -10.00
CA PHE A 82 -8.71 -3.60 -11.15
C PHE A 82 -7.62 -4.25 -11.99
N LYS A 83 -6.63 -4.90 -11.36
CA LYS A 83 -5.62 -5.67 -12.10
C LYS A 83 -6.26 -6.76 -12.96
N VAL A 84 -7.25 -7.48 -12.45
CA VAL A 84 -7.97 -8.51 -13.22
C VAL A 84 -8.80 -7.90 -14.33
N SER A 85 -9.50 -6.78 -14.09
CA SER A 85 -10.30 -6.15 -15.15
C SER A 85 -9.45 -5.64 -16.31
N ARG A 86 -8.17 -5.30 -16.08
CA ARG A 86 -7.26 -4.89 -17.14
C ARG A 86 -6.92 -5.99 -18.14
N ASP A 87 -7.20 -7.26 -17.84
CA ASP A 87 -6.99 -8.37 -18.78
C ASP A 87 -7.90 -8.23 -20.02
N THR A 88 -8.95 -7.40 -19.97
CA THR A 88 -9.87 -7.12 -21.09
C THR A 88 -9.48 -5.89 -21.91
N ILE A 89 -8.38 -5.20 -21.60
CA ILE A 89 -7.89 -4.06 -22.42
C ILE A 89 -7.73 -4.44 -23.91
N PRO A 90 -7.23 -5.63 -24.29
CA PRO A 90 -7.13 -6.01 -25.71
C PRO A 90 -8.48 -6.08 -26.45
N GLU A 91 -9.60 -6.07 -25.72
CA GLU A 91 -10.96 -6.07 -26.29
C GLU A 91 -11.47 -4.64 -26.55
N CYS A 92 -10.73 -3.59 -26.17
CA CYS A 92 -11.11 -2.22 -26.44
C CYS A 92 -11.05 -1.92 -27.96
N GLU A 93 -12.18 -1.50 -28.52
CA GLU A 93 -12.31 -1.16 -29.94
C GLU A 93 -12.17 0.35 -30.21
N ASP A 94 -12.22 1.17 -29.17
CA ASP A 94 -12.15 2.62 -29.26
C ASP A 94 -11.39 3.28 -28.12
N VAL A 95 -11.03 4.54 -28.33
CA VAL A 95 -10.30 5.38 -27.36
C VAL A 95 -11.12 5.63 -26.08
N HIS A 96 -12.45 5.52 -26.14
CA HIS A 96 -13.29 5.73 -24.95
C HIS A 96 -13.12 4.58 -23.95
N CYS A 97 -13.03 3.35 -24.44
CA CYS A 97 -12.69 2.18 -23.65
C CYS A 97 -11.32 2.33 -22.97
N ASP A 98 -10.28 2.70 -23.71
CA ASP A 98 -8.93 2.92 -23.17
C ASP A 98 -8.92 4.00 -22.08
N MET A 99 -9.61 5.11 -22.33
CA MET A 99 -9.72 6.22 -21.37
C MET A 99 -10.41 5.81 -20.08
N THR A 100 -11.36 4.88 -20.13
CA THR A 100 -12.01 4.34 -18.93
C THR A 100 -11.01 3.62 -18.04
N PHE A 101 -10.13 2.79 -18.61
CA PHE A 101 -9.06 2.14 -17.86
C PHE A 101 -8.03 3.14 -17.31
N ILE A 102 -7.71 4.20 -18.05
CA ILE A 102 -6.80 5.25 -17.58
C ILE A 102 -7.40 6.00 -16.37
N GLN A 103 -8.69 6.34 -16.43
CA GLN A 103 -9.38 7.03 -15.34
C GLN A 103 -9.48 6.18 -14.08
N GLU A 104 -9.78 4.88 -14.22
CA GLU A 104 -9.83 3.97 -13.07
C GLU A 104 -8.44 3.73 -12.47
N HIS A 105 -7.39 3.69 -13.30
CA HIS A 105 -6.00 3.64 -12.81
C HIS A 105 -5.67 4.87 -11.95
N GLU A 106 -6.06 6.06 -12.37
CA GLU A 106 -5.86 7.29 -11.58
C GLU A 106 -6.67 7.32 -10.28
N LYS A 107 -7.85 6.69 -10.24
CA LYS A 107 -8.59 6.46 -8.99
C LYS A 107 -7.80 5.53 -8.06
N CYS A 108 -7.28 4.41 -8.56
CA CYS A 108 -6.43 3.50 -7.80
C CYS A 108 -5.17 4.21 -7.26
N ARG A 109 -4.53 5.04 -8.10
CA ARG A 109 -3.35 5.84 -7.74
C ARG A 109 -3.63 6.75 -6.54
N ARG A 110 -4.74 7.50 -6.58
CA ARG A 110 -5.13 8.40 -5.48
C ARG A 110 -5.38 7.64 -4.18
N MET A 111 -6.10 6.51 -4.25
CA MET A 111 -6.34 5.66 -3.08
C MET A 111 -5.04 5.14 -2.47
N TYR A 112 -4.14 4.63 -3.31
CA TYR A 112 -2.83 4.14 -2.89
C TYR A 112 -2.00 5.25 -2.24
N LEU A 113 -1.82 6.40 -2.91
CA LEU A 113 -1.00 7.50 -2.39
C LEU A 113 -1.53 8.05 -1.06
N TYR A 114 -2.85 8.19 -0.94
CA TYR A 114 -3.49 8.63 0.30
C TYR A 114 -3.21 7.66 1.45
N HIS A 115 -3.36 6.36 1.21
CA HIS A 115 -3.07 5.34 2.22
C HIS A 115 -1.60 5.31 2.64
N ILE A 116 -0.68 5.39 1.68
CA ILE A 116 0.75 5.41 1.97
C ILE A 116 1.14 6.61 2.83
N ASP A 117 0.62 7.80 2.56
CA ASP A 117 0.85 8.99 3.40
C ASP A 117 0.36 8.77 4.84
N LYS A 118 -0.86 8.26 5.01
CA LYS A 118 -1.44 7.99 6.34
C LYS A 118 -0.68 6.92 7.09
N TYR A 119 -0.28 5.85 6.42
CA TYR A 119 0.49 4.76 7.01
C TYR A 119 1.88 5.25 7.45
N ARG A 120 2.58 6.02 6.62
CA ARG A 120 3.88 6.62 6.96
C ARG A 120 3.76 7.54 8.18
N LYS A 121 2.75 8.40 8.23
CA LYS A 121 2.50 9.28 9.40
C LYS A 121 2.25 8.50 10.69
N LEU A 122 1.54 7.37 10.61
CA LEU A 122 1.36 6.47 11.75
C LEU A 122 2.70 5.90 12.21
N LYS A 123 3.50 5.38 11.29
CA LYS A 123 4.85 4.85 11.59
C LYS A 123 5.76 5.91 12.19
N ASP A 124 5.81 7.11 11.63
CA ASP A 124 6.67 8.19 12.11
C ASP A 124 6.28 8.60 13.54
N THR A 125 4.98 8.72 13.80
CA THR A 125 4.47 8.97 15.15
C THR A 125 4.92 7.88 16.12
N PHE A 126 4.72 6.61 15.73
CA PHE A 126 5.11 5.47 16.53
C PHE A 126 6.62 5.46 16.84
N PHE A 127 7.48 5.64 15.85
CA PHE A 127 8.93 5.62 16.07
C PHE A 127 9.43 6.79 16.92
N LYS A 128 8.81 7.97 16.79
CA LYS A 128 9.10 9.12 17.65
C LYS A 128 8.75 8.83 19.12
N GLU A 129 7.58 8.25 19.37
CA GLU A 129 7.17 7.85 20.72
C GLU A 129 8.09 6.76 21.30
N LEU A 130 8.45 5.77 20.48
CA LEU A 130 9.38 4.70 20.87
C LEU A 130 10.76 5.26 21.24
N GLN A 131 11.31 6.15 20.43
CA GLN A 131 12.61 6.79 20.67
C GLN A 131 12.60 7.63 21.96
N GLY A 132 11.51 8.37 22.21
CA GLY A 132 11.33 9.12 23.46
C GLY A 132 11.39 8.21 24.69
N LYS A 133 10.69 7.07 24.65
CA LYS A 133 10.69 6.08 25.73
C LYS A 133 12.09 5.47 25.95
N ILE A 134 12.79 5.10 24.88
CA ILE A 134 14.16 4.55 25.00
C ILE A 134 15.11 5.58 25.61
N SER A 135 15.02 6.85 25.19
CA SER A 135 15.89 7.92 25.68
C SER A 135 15.70 8.22 27.17
N GLN A 136 14.47 8.11 27.67
CA GLN A 136 14.16 8.27 29.10
C GLN A 136 14.74 7.13 29.96
N VAL A 137 14.76 5.91 29.43
CA VAL A 137 15.34 4.74 30.13
C VAL A 137 16.88 4.77 30.12
N ALA A 138 17.48 5.44 29.13
CA ALA A 138 18.94 5.51 28.96
C ALA A 138 19.61 6.67 29.72
N GLN A 139 18.87 7.55 30.39
CA GLN A 139 19.46 8.59 31.26
C GLN A 139 19.90 7.96 32.60
N PRO A 140 21.19 8.01 32.96
CA PRO A 140 21.64 7.57 34.28
C PRO A 140 21.08 8.52 35.35
N ALA A 141 20.68 7.93 36.48
CA ALA A 141 20.32 8.66 37.70
C ALA A 141 21.47 9.52 38.22
#